data_AF-A0A410E0B0-F1
#
_entry.id   AF-A0A410E0B0-F1
#
_cell.length_a   1.000
_cell.length_b   1.000
_cell.length_c   1.000
_cell.angle_alpha   90.00
_cell.angle_beta   90.00
_cell.angle_gamma   90.00
#
_symmetry.space_group_name_H-M   'P 1'
#
loop_
_entity.id
_entity.type
_entity.pdbx_description
1 polymer ?
#
loop_
_entity_poly.entity_id
_entity_poly.type
_entity_poly.pdbx_seq_one_letter_code
_entity_poly.pdbx_strand_id
1 'polypeptide(L)'
;MEKDESKFFNILNNTIRSSSLEYNYDGNKVPMGFGINKSKTKIKIKKPYNNNLTFDIKTQIDAALEEVSEDYKDTNRIEEELELYIKDKLTHLCEKLKENKLDTLNLQRIYWAKNSSYNLSDDWLEGKYSKVNFNISVKVDINSSGVLKMRY
;
A
#
# COMPACT_ATOMS: atom_id res chain seq x y z
N MET A 1 6.64 4.00 15.21
CA MET A 1 5.76 3.49 14.15
C MET A 1 4.42 3.24 14.81
N GLU A 2 3.36 3.90 14.37
CA GLU A 2 2.01 3.60 14.88
C GLU A 2 1.63 2.16 14.52
N LYS A 3 0.78 1.52 15.32
CA LYS A 3 0.43 0.10 15.20
C LYS A 3 -0.13 -0.26 13.81
N ASP A 4 -0.78 0.70 13.14
CA ASP A 4 -1.31 0.53 11.79
C ASP A 4 -0.27 0.72 10.68
N GLU A 5 0.77 1.55 10.89
CA GLU A 5 1.85 1.72 9.89
C GLU A 5 2.59 0.41 9.62
N SER A 6 2.75 -0.44 10.65
CA SER A 6 3.40 -1.75 10.50
C SER A 6 2.60 -2.68 9.57
N LYS A 7 1.27 -2.57 9.53
CA LYS A 7 0.42 -3.34 8.63
C LYS A 7 0.68 -2.93 7.17
N PHE A 8 0.70 -1.63 6.91
CA PHE A 8 0.98 -1.07 5.58
C PHE A 8 2.41 -1.37 5.11
N PHE A 9 3.38 -1.35 6.02
CA PHE A 9 4.74 -1.78 5.74
C PHE A 9 4.80 -3.26 5.32
N ASN A 10 4.07 -4.12 6.03
CA ASN A 10 3.99 -5.53 5.69
C ASN A 10 3.28 -5.79 4.35
N ILE A 11 2.30 -4.95 4.00
CA ILE A 11 1.66 -4.99 2.68
C ILE A 11 2.72 -4.72 1.59
N LEU A 12 3.51 -3.65 1.71
CA LEU A 12 4.55 -3.30 0.73
C LEU A 12 5.62 -4.39 0.58
N ASN A 13 6.00 -5.02 1.69
CA ASN A 13 7.04 -6.05 1.72
C ASN A 13 6.56 -7.47 1.43
N ASN A 14 5.27 -7.67 1.15
CA ASN A 14 4.68 -9.00 0.95
C ASN A 14 4.86 -9.93 2.17
N THR A 15 4.90 -9.38 3.39
CA THR A 15 5.09 -10.15 4.62
C THR A 15 3.81 -10.33 5.42
N ILE A 16 2.69 -9.77 4.95
CA ILE A 16 1.38 -9.94 5.59
C ILE A 16 0.94 -11.41 5.50
N ARG A 17 0.52 -11.97 6.64
CA ARG A 17 -0.05 -13.34 6.73
C ARG A 17 -1.55 -13.31 7.02
N SER A 18 -1.95 -12.41 7.92
CA SER A 18 -3.34 -12.08 8.25
C SER A 18 -3.32 -10.78 9.05
N SER A 19 -4.17 -9.82 8.73
CA SER A 19 -4.33 -8.58 9.51
C SER A 19 -5.73 -8.05 9.38
N SER A 20 -6.26 -7.43 10.43
CA SER A 20 -7.48 -6.63 10.32
C SER A 20 -7.15 -5.16 9.99
N LEU A 21 -8.04 -4.53 9.22
CA LEU A 21 -8.10 -3.10 8.99
C LEU A 21 -9.50 -2.61 9.35
N GLU A 22 -9.55 -1.46 10.01
CA GLU A 22 -10.79 -0.73 10.24
C GLU A 22 -10.76 0.53 9.37
N TYR A 23 -11.86 0.78 8.68
CA TYR A 23 -12.01 1.97 7.86
C TYR A 23 -13.32 2.68 8.22
N ASN A 24 -13.18 3.92 8.68
CA ASN A 24 -14.29 4.82 8.95
C ASN A 24 -14.75 5.43 7.63
N TYR A 25 -15.87 4.96 7.11
CA TYR A 25 -16.51 5.58 5.96
C TYR A 25 -17.30 6.81 6.39
N ASP A 26 -17.11 7.93 5.68
CA ASP A 26 -17.78 9.20 5.95
C ASP A 26 -19.29 9.08 5.67
N GLY A 27 -20.08 8.93 6.73
CA GLY A 27 -21.52 8.66 6.66
C GLY A 27 -21.98 7.42 7.44
N ASN A 28 -21.07 6.57 7.91
CA ASN A 28 -21.38 5.44 8.79
C ASN A 28 -21.05 5.78 10.25
N LYS A 29 -21.93 5.39 11.18
CA LYS A 29 -21.68 5.50 12.63
C LYS A 29 -20.68 4.47 13.15
N VAL A 30 -20.39 3.42 12.36
CA VAL A 30 -19.57 2.27 12.76
C VAL A 30 -18.51 2.01 11.68
N PRO A 31 -17.24 1.81 12.06
CA PRO A 31 -16.18 1.43 11.12
C PRO A 31 -16.53 0.13 10.40
N MET A 32 -16.11 0.03 9.13
CA MET A 32 -16.10 -1.24 8.43
C MET A 32 -14.83 -2.02 8.78
N GLY A 33 -15.00 -3.28 9.15
CA GLY A 33 -13.91 -4.20 9.47
C GLY A 33 -13.55 -5.08 8.28
N PHE A 34 -12.26 -5.14 7.96
CA PHE A 34 -11.73 -5.93 6.86
C PHE A 34 -10.60 -6.86 7.33
N GLY A 35 -10.73 -8.14 7.04
CA GLY A 35 -9.65 -9.11 7.15
C GLY A 35 -8.81 -9.10 5.89
N ILE A 36 -7.55 -8.69 5.95
CA ILE A 36 -6.57 -8.88 4.87
C ILE A 36 -6.02 -10.31 4.95
N ASN A 37 -6.40 -11.12 3.97
CA ASN A 37 -5.95 -12.50 3.85
C ASN A 37 -4.59 -12.59 3.16
N LYS A 38 -4.35 -11.72 2.18
CA LYS A 38 -3.15 -11.74 1.35
C LYS A 38 -2.89 -10.38 0.72
N SER A 39 -1.62 -10.06 0.54
CA SER A 39 -1.21 -8.97 -0.36
C SER A 39 -0.14 -9.44 -1.33
N LYS A 40 -0.10 -8.77 -2.48
CA LYS A 40 0.96 -8.90 -3.48
C LYS A 40 1.32 -7.54 -4.05
N THR A 41 2.47 -7.04 -3.64
CA THR A 41 3.09 -5.81 -4.14
C THR A 41 4.21 -6.14 -5.12
N LYS A 42 4.14 -5.49 -6.29
CA LYS A 42 5.18 -5.50 -7.33
C LYS A 42 5.71 -4.09 -7.50
N ILE A 43 7.03 -3.95 -7.42
CA ILE A 43 7.72 -2.67 -7.59
C ILE A 43 8.51 -2.71 -8.90
N LYS A 44 8.34 -1.68 -9.74
CA LYS A 44 9.05 -1.54 -11.01
C LYS A 44 9.54 -0.12 -11.18
N ILE A 45 10.75 0.02 -11.68
CA ILE A 45 11.26 1.31 -12.17
C ILE A 45 10.61 1.63 -13.53
N LYS A 46 10.04 2.83 -13.66
CA LYS A 46 9.67 3.40 -14.96
C LYS A 46 10.90 4.02 -15.62
N LYS A 47 10.96 4.02 -16.96
CA LYS A 47 12.02 4.75 -17.67
C LYS A 47 12.04 6.19 -17.15
N PRO A 48 13.22 6.74 -16.79
CA PRO A 48 13.30 8.11 -16.32
C PRO A 48 12.75 9.03 -17.40
N TYR A 49 11.78 9.88 -17.02
CA TYR A 49 11.31 10.97 -17.86
C TYR A 49 11.74 12.27 -17.16
N ASN A 50 12.43 13.16 -17.88
CA ASN A 50 12.97 14.41 -17.34
C ASN A 50 13.84 14.25 -16.08
N ASN A 51 14.77 13.27 -16.07
CA ASN A 51 15.66 12.95 -14.94
C ASN A 51 14.97 12.56 -13.61
N ASN A 52 13.64 12.40 -13.60
CA ASN A 52 12.91 11.97 -12.41
C ASN A 52 12.81 10.44 -12.39
N LEU A 53 13.32 9.85 -11.30
CA LEU A 53 13.28 8.41 -11.07
C LEU A 53 11.92 8.04 -10.45
N THR A 54 11.07 7.38 -11.22
CA THR A 54 9.74 6.97 -10.75
C THR A 54 9.66 5.46 -10.55
N PHE A 55 9.17 5.03 -9.39
CA PHE A 55 8.83 3.64 -9.12
C PHE A 55 7.32 3.43 -9.15
N ASP A 56 6.87 2.55 -10.02
CA ASP A 56 5.51 2.01 -10.02
C ASP A 56 5.39 0.93 -8.94
N ILE A 57 4.55 1.20 -7.94
CA ILE A 57 4.22 0.26 -6.88
C ILE A 57 2.79 -0.20 -7.13
N LYS A 58 2.64 -1.47 -7.50
CA LYS A 58 1.33 -2.11 -7.75
C LYS A 58 1.04 -3.10 -6.66
N THR A 59 0.01 -2.83 -5.85
CA THR A 59 -0.39 -3.66 -4.73
C THR A 59 -1.76 -4.26 -5.02
N GLN A 60 -1.87 -5.59 -5.00
CA GLN A 60 -3.14 -6.30 -4.99
C GLN A 60 -3.40 -6.84 -3.59
N ILE A 61 -4.64 -6.72 -3.10
CA ILE A 61 -5.04 -7.12 -1.76
C ILE A 61 -6.27 -8.00 -1.88
N ASP A 62 -6.19 -9.20 -1.29
CA ASP A 62 -7.34 -10.08 -1.13
C ASP A 62 -7.89 -9.87 0.28
N ALA A 63 -9.12 -9.36 0.36
CA ALA A 63 -9.77 -8.99 1.62
C ALA A 63 -11.05 -9.80 1.87
N ALA A 64 -11.44 -9.87 3.13
CA ALA A 64 -12.73 -10.34 3.61
C ALA A 64 -13.44 -9.19 4.32
N LEU A 65 -14.73 -8.99 4.03
CA LEU A 65 -15.55 -8.05 4.78
C LEU A 65 -16.07 -8.76 6.05
N GLU A 66 -15.67 -8.27 7.21
CA GLU A 66 -15.97 -8.87 8.52
C GLU A 66 -17.12 -8.12 9.21
N GLU A 67 -17.13 -6.78 9.14
CA GLU A 67 -18.14 -5.93 9.77
C GLU A 67 -18.58 -4.81 8.82
N VAL A 68 -19.90 -4.63 8.67
CA VAL A 68 -20.49 -3.56 7.84
C VAL A 68 -21.84 -3.13 8.42
N SER A 69 -22.19 -1.85 8.26
CA SER A 69 -23.54 -1.35 8.56
C SER A 69 -24.58 -1.97 7.61
N GLU A 70 -25.82 -2.14 8.08
CA GLU A 70 -26.89 -2.81 7.30
C GLU A 70 -27.22 -2.14 5.96
N ASP A 71 -26.84 -0.86 5.80
CA ASP A 71 -27.15 -0.04 4.63
C ASP A 71 -26.24 -0.30 3.42
N TYR A 72 -25.14 -1.05 3.58
CA TYR A 72 -24.17 -1.27 2.51
C TYR A 72 -24.42 -2.58 1.77
N LYS A 73 -24.85 -2.45 0.51
CA LYS A 73 -25.09 -3.58 -0.41
C LYS A 73 -24.17 -3.59 -1.63
N ASP A 74 -23.42 -2.51 -1.87
CA ASP A 74 -22.56 -2.36 -3.05
C ASP A 74 -21.09 -2.60 -2.67
N THR A 75 -20.61 -3.82 -2.94
CA THR A 75 -19.22 -4.22 -2.66
C THR A 75 -18.21 -3.50 -3.53
N ASN A 76 -18.56 -3.11 -4.76
CA ASN A 76 -17.61 -2.44 -5.67
C ASN A 76 -17.25 -1.05 -5.13
N ARG A 77 -18.24 -0.32 -4.62
CA ARG A 77 -17.98 0.98 -3.98
C ARG A 77 -17.11 0.84 -2.73
N ILE A 78 -17.29 -0.23 -1.96
CA ILE A 78 -16.45 -0.50 -0.78
C ILE A 78 -15.00 -0.79 -1.19
N GLU A 79 -14.81 -1.57 -2.26
CA GLU A 79 -13.49 -1.85 -2.83
C GLU A 79 -12.79 -0.56 -3.25
N GLU A 80 -13.47 0.31 -4.01
CA GLU A 80 -12.91 1.59 -4.47
C GLU A 80 -12.48 2.50 -3.29
N GLU A 81 -13.32 2.61 -2.26
CA GLU A 81 -12.99 3.42 -1.08
C GLU A 81 -11.81 2.82 -0.29
N LEU A 82 -11.78 1.49 -0.13
CA LEU A 82 -10.68 0.82 0.53
C LEU A 82 -9.38 0.91 -0.28
N GLU A 83 -9.46 0.87 -1.62
CA GLU A 83 -8.33 1.13 -2.51
C GLU A 83 -7.77 2.53 -2.29
N LEU A 84 -8.62 3.55 -2.23
CA LEU A 84 -8.21 4.94 -1.98
C LEU A 84 -7.56 5.08 -0.60
N TYR A 85 -8.18 4.53 0.44
CA TYR A 85 -7.66 4.56 1.80
C TYR A 85 -6.28 3.91 1.89
N ILE A 86 -6.13 2.68 1.38
CA ILE A 86 -4.85 1.97 1.42
C ILE A 86 -3.82 2.69 0.57
N LYS A 87 -4.19 3.21 -0.61
CA LYS A 87 -3.28 3.98 -1.47
C LYS A 87 -2.74 5.21 -0.74
N ASP A 88 -3.58 5.95 -0.04
CA ASP A 88 -3.16 7.11 0.75
C ASP A 88 -2.15 6.69 1.83
N LYS A 89 -2.47 5.66 2.62
CA LYS A 89 -1.59 5.14 3.68
C LYS A 89 -0.24 4.63 3.14
N LEU A 90 -0.24 3.92 2.02
CA LEU A 90 0.98 3.48 1.35
C LEU A 90 1.80 4.66 0.82
N THR A 91 1.14 5.68 0.27
CA THR A 91 1.81 6.87 -0.25
C THR A 91 2.49 7.62 0.88
N HIS A 92 1.78 7.87 1.98
CA HIS A 92 2.34 8.53 3.15
C HIS A 92 3.52 7.74 3.75
N LEU A 93 3.41 6.41 3.83
CA LEU A 93 4.51 5.56 4.32
C LEU A 93 5.75 5.64 3.41
N CYS A 94 5.58 5.59 2.09
CA CYS A 94 6.69 5.72 1.15
C CYS A 94 7.37 7.09 1.24
N GLU A 95 6.60 8.17 1.34
CA GLU A 95 7.13 9.53 1.53
C GLU A 95 7.88 9.65 2.86
N LYS A 96 7.31 9.13 3.95
CA LYS A 96 7.98 9.10 5.27
C LYS A 96 9.29 8.31 5.23
N LEU A 97 9.33 7.15 4.58
CA LEU A 97 10.56 6.38 4.40
C LEU A 97 11.61 7.17 3.60
N LYS A 98 11.17 7.91 2.57
CA LYS A 98 12.03 8.80 1.78
C LYS A 98 12.61 9.95 2.60
N GLU A 99 11.78 10.64 3.37
CA GLU A 99 12.19 11.73 4.26
C GLU A 99 13.20 11.27 5.31
N ASN A 100 13.01 10.07 5.85
CA ASN A 100 13.91 9.44 6.82
C ASN A 100 15.14 8.77 6.16
N LYS A 101 15.27 8.84 4.83
CA LYS A 101 16.37 8.23 4.06
C LYS A 101 16.50 6.72 4.29
N LEU A 102 15.38 6.01 4.30
CA LEU A 102 15.32 4.56 4.55
C LEU A 102 14.84 3.78 3.32
N ASP A 103 15.77 3.20 2.55
CA ASP A 103 15.43 2.30 1.43
C ASP A 103 15.11 0.86 1.90
N THR A 104 13.99 0.72 2.58
CA THR A 104 13.50 -0.59 3.07
C THR A 104 12.90 -1.48 1.97
N LEU A 105 12.61 -0.91 0.79
CA LEU A 105 12.00 -1.62 -0.35
C LEU A 105 13.03 -2.10 -1.37
N ASN A 106 14.33 -1.95 -1.07
CA ASN A 106 15.45 -2.33 -1.94
C ASN A 106 15.39 -1.67 -3.33
N LEU A 107 14.96 -0.40 -3.40
CA LEU A 107 14.81 0.34 -4.64
C LEU A 107 16.14 0.55 -5.36
N GLN A 108 17.24 0.73 -4.62
CA GLN A 108 18.59 0.81 -5.18
C GLN A 108 18.92 -0.43 -6.00
N ARG A 109 18.58 -1.62 -5.47
CA ARG A 109 18.84 -2.90 -6.13
C ARG A 109 18.00 -3.04 -7.39
N ILE A 110 16.75 -2.57 -7.36
CA ILE A 110 15.88 -2.53 -8.54
C ILE A 110 16.45 -1.57 -9.61
N TYR A 111 16.95 -0.40 -9.19
CA TYR A 111 17.59 0.56 -10.08
C TYR A 111 18.86 -0.01 -10.72
N TRP A 112 19.75 -0.59 -9.91
CA TRP A 112 20.98 -1.26 -10.35
C TRP A 112 20.72 -2.35 -11.39
N ALA A 113 19.72 -3.21 -11.15
CA ALA A 113 19.34 -4.28 -12.09
C ALA A 113 18.89 -3.78 -13.47
N LYS A 114 18.58 -2.48 -13.62
CA LYS A 114 18.20 -1.84 -14.88
C LYS A 114 19.25 -0.86 -15.42
N ASN A 115 20.30 -0.57 -14.66
CA ASN A 115 21.35 0.38 -15.01
C ASN A 115 22.71 -0.28 -14.69
N SER A 116 23.23 -1.07 -15.63
CA SER A 116 24.46 -1.86 -15.43
C SER A 116 25.72 -1.03 -15.18
N SER A 117 25.71 0.25 -15.54
CA SER A 117 26.80 1.20 -15.27
C SER A 117 26.73 1.85 -13.89
N TYR A 118 25.63 1.65 -13.15
CA TYR A 118 25.49 2.14 -11.79
C TYR A 118 26.16 1.16 -10.82
N ASN A 119 26.92 1.69 -9.86
CA ASN A 119 27.45 0.93 -8.75
C ASN A 119 26.59 1.18 -7.50
N LEU A 120 26.34 0.14 -6.72
CA LEU A 120 25.71 0.29 -5.42
C LEU A 120 26.62 1.15 -4.53
N SER A 121 26.06 2.19 -3.94
CA SER A 121 26.77 3.12 -3.04
C SER A 121 25.83 3.69 -1.98
N ASP A 122 26.42 4.14 -0.87
CA ASP A 122 25.68 4.79 0.22
C ASP A 122 25.10 6.15 -0.19
N ASP A 123 25.70 6.80 -1.20
CA ASP A 123 25.19 8.05 -1.80
C ASP A 123 23.80 7.89 -2.43
N TRP A 124 23.31 6.67 -2.60
CA TRP A 124 21.95 6.41 -3.03
C TRP A 124 20.92 7.17 -2.20
N LEU A 125 21.03 7.08 -0.87
CA LEU A 125 20.04 7.62 0.06
C LEU A 125 20.00 9.15 0.01
N GLU A 126 21.17 9.78 -0.02
CA GLU A 126 21.31 11.24 -0.06
C GLU A 126 21.01 11.82 -1.45
N GLY A 127 21.44 11.14 -2.51
CA GLY A 127 21.45 11.69 -3.87
C GLY A 127 20.21 11.35 -4.71
N LYS A 128 19.96 10.06 -4.94
CA LYS A 128 18.93 9.60 -5.89
C LYS A 128 17.61 9.29 -5.19
N TYR A 129 17.65 8.60 -4.05
CA TYR A 129 16.48 8.17 -3.31
C TYR A 129 15.61 9.34 -2.85
N SER A 130 16.22 10.42 -2.37
CA SER A 130 15.54 11.66 -1.97
C SER A 130 14.70 12.31 -3.08
N LYS A 131 15.00 12.01 -4.36
CA LYS A 131 14.32 12.56 -5.55
C LYS A 131 13.40 11.53 -6.23
N VAL A 132 13.21 10.37 -5.62
CA VAL A 132 12.32 9.34 -6.16
C VAL A 132 10.87 9.79 -6.07
N ASN A 133 10.12 9.53 -7.14
CA ASN A 133 8.67 9.63 -7.17
C ASN A 133 8.05 8.23 -7.04
N PHE A 134 7.03 8.12 -6.21
CA PHE A 134 6.24 6.91 -6.08
C PHE A 134 4.93 7.03 -6.84
N ASN A 135 4.69 6.12 -7.77
CA ASN A 135 3.39 5.98 -8.44
C ASN A 135 2.71 4.72 -7.91
N ILE A 136 1.80 4.91 -6.94
CA ILE A 136 1.15 3.82 -6.22
C ILE A 136 -0.23 3.55 -6.82
N SER A 137 -0.47 2.28 -7.14
CA SER A 137 -1.77 1.75 -7.52
C SER A 137 -2.12 0.58 -6.60
N VAL A 138 -3.33 0.61 -6.06
CA VAL A 138 -3.87 -0.43 -5.21
C VAL A 138 -5.07 -1.03 -5.94
N LYS A 139 -5.19 -2.35 -5.88
CA LYS A 139 -6.40 -3.07 -6.26
C LYS A 139 -6.85 -3.92 -5.07
N VAL A 140 -8.11 -3.84 -4.70
CA VAL A 140 -8.72 -4.67 -3.66
C VAL A 140 -9.70 -5.62 -4.31
N ASP A 141 -9.65 -6.89 -3.93
CA ASP A 141 -10.62 -7.91 -4.30
C ASP A 141 -11.25 -8.46 -2.99
N ILE A 142 -12.52 -8.14 -2.71
CA ILE A 142 -13.27 -8.67 -1.56
C ILE A 142 -13.86 -10.03 -1.94
N ASN A 143 -13.19 -11.10 -1.52
CA ASN A 143 -13.48 -12.47 -1.97
C ASN A 143 -14.37 -13.28 -1.03
N SER A 144 -14.70 -12.74 0.15
CA SER A 144 -15.61 -13.37 1.10
C SER A 144 -16.27 -12.34 2.01
N SER A 145 -17.56 -12.53 2.28
CA SER A 145 -18.28 -11.81 3.33
C SER A 145 -18.53 -12.75 4.51
N GLY A 146 -17.82 -12.52 5.61
CA GLY A 146 -18.08 -13.16 6.92
C GLY A 146 -18.94 -12.26 7.79
N VAL A 147 -19.79 -11.43 7.17
CA VAL A 147 -20.39 -10.24 7.76
C VAL A 147 -21.21 -10.60 8.99
N LEU A 148 -20.72 -10.20 10.16
CA LEU A 148 -21.53 -10.05 11.36
C LEU A 148 -22.37 -8.78 11.17
N LYS A 149 -23.66 -8.94 10.87
CA LYS A 149 -24.60 -7.81 10.82
C LYS A 149 -24.84 -7.32 12.25
N MET A 150 -24.31 -6.15 12.58
CA MET A 150 -24.62 -5.47 13.84
C MET A 150 -25.99 -4.79 13.70
N ARG A 151 -27.01 -5.38 14.32
CA ARG A 151 -28.32 -4.73 14.49
C ARG A 151 -28.20 -3.73 15.65
N TYR A 152 -28.44 -2.45 15.37
CA TYR A 152 -28.59 -1.41 16.38
C TYR A 152 -30.06 -1.03 16.53
#